data_AF-A0A7J9TJG8-F1
#
_entry.id   AF-A0A7J9TJG8-F1
#
_cell.length_a   1.000
_cell.length_b   1.000
_cell.length_c   1.000
_cell.angle_alpha   90.00
_cell.angle_beta   90.00
_cell.angle_gamma   90.00
#
_symmetry.space_group_name_H-M   'P 1'
#
loop_
_entity.id
_entity.type
_entity.pdbx_description
1 polymer ?
#
loop_
_entity_poly.entity_id
_entity_poly.type
_entity_poly.pdbx_seq_one_letter_code
_entity_poly.pdbx_strand_id
1 'polypeptide(L)' 'MEYIDDEGLNRPAKHFLIKDNILFFNPHTGVIKPQSRLNPLAIREVLKDM' A
#
# COMPACT_ATOMS: atom_id res chain seq x y z
N MET A 1 -6.08 4.69 12.05
CA MET A 1 -5.28 4.79 10.81
C MET A 1 -5.18 3.39 10.23
N GLU A 2 -5.42 3.21 8.94
CA GLU A 2 -5.24 1.91 8.28
C GLU A 2 -3.74 1.71 8.02
N TYR A 3 -3.14 0.78 8.75
CA TYR A 3 -1.77 0.33 8.57
C TYR A 3 -1.79 -0.92 7.69
N ILE A 4 -0.81 -1.07 6.80
CA ILE A 4 -0.65 -2.29 6.02
C ILE A 4 0.50 -3.08 6.65
N ASP A 5 0.22 -4.35 6.97
CA ASP A 5 1.27 -5.33 7.22
C ASP A 5 2.00 -5.62 5.92
N ASP A 6 3.28 -5.28 5.89
CA ASP A 6 4.11 -5.27 4.69
C ASP A 6 5.14 -6.41 4.67
N GLU A 7 5.02 -7.38 5.59
CA GLU A 7 5.88 -8.58 5.65
C GLU A 7 5.81 -9.42 4.37
N GLY A 8 4.64 -9.48 3.73
CA GLY A 8 4.45 -10.20 2.45
C GLY A 8 4.96 -9.45 1.21
N LEU A 9 5.45 -8.22 1.37
CA LEU A 9 5.77 -7.31 0.26
C LEU A 9 7.29 -7.15 0.15
N ASN A 10 7.89 -7.73 -0.91
CA ASN A 10 9.33 -7.61 -1.12
C ASN A 10 9.74 -6.15 -1.49
N ARG A 11 11.02 -5.83 -1.34
CA ARG A 11 11.54 -4.46 -1.56
C ARG A 11 11.25 -3.91 -2.97
N PRO A 12 11.42 -4.66 -4.08
CA PRO A 12 11.02 -4.19 -5.41
C PRO A 12 9.53 -3.84 -5.52
N ALA A 13 8.64 -4.70 -5.03
CA ALA A 13 7.20 -4.47 -5.08
C ALA A 13 6.80 -3.24 -4.22
N LYS A 14 7.40 -3.08 -3.04
CA LYS A 14 7.20 -1.87 -2.20
C LYS A 14 7.58 -0.60 -2.96
N HIS A 15 8.75 -0.59 -3.59
CA HIS A 15 9.22 0.59 -4.32
C HIS A 15 8.31 0.94 -5.49
N PHE A 16 7.83 -0.07 -6.23
CA PHE A 16 6.88 0.11 -7.32
C PHE A 16 5.57 0.75 -6.84
N LEU A 17 4.95 0.19 -5.79
CA LEU A 17 3.67 0.70 -5.27
C LEU A 17 3.77 2.11 -4.68
N ILE A 18 4.92 2.47 -4.11
CA ILE A 18 5.18 3.83 -3.64
C ILE A 18 5.34 4.80 -4.81
N LYS A 19 6.14 4.41 -5.82
CA LYS A 19 6.39 5.22 -7.03
C LYS A 19 5.10 5.53 -7.77
N ASP A 20 4.16 4.58 -7.81
CA ASP A 20 2.88 4.73 -8.51
C ASP A 20 1.78 5.34 -7.63
N ASN A 21 2.13 5.91 -6.47
CA ASN A 21 1.21 6.58 -5.54
C ASN A 21 0.07 5.69 -5.00
N ILE A 22 0.29 4.38 -4.95
CA ILE A 22 -0.64 3.42 -4.34
C ILE A 22 -0.41 3.36 -2.83
N LEU A 23 0.85 3.32 -2.41
CA LEU A 23 1.26 3.28 -1.01
C LEU A 23 2.05 4.53 -0.62
N PHE A 24 1.83 5.00 0.60
CA PHE A 24 2.65 5.98 1.28
C PHE A 24 3.65 5.26 2.20
N PHE A 25 4.92 5.65 2.14
CA PHE A 25 5.93 5.23 3.11
C PHE A 25 6.32 6.40 4.01
N ASN A 26 6.22 6.18 5.32
CA ASN A 26 6.76 7.10 6.32
C ASN A 26 8.19 6.69 6.69
N PRO A 27 9.23 7.43 6.25
CA PRO A 27 10.62 7.07 6.55
C PRO A 27 10.99 7.23 8.03
N HIS A 28 10.26 8.05 8.79
CA HIS A 28 10.54 8.27 10.20
C HIS A 28 10.02 7.12 11.08
N THR A 29 8.85 6.56 10.74
CA THR A 29 8.22 5.49 11.52
C THR A 29 8.32 4.12 10.87
N GLY A 30 8.86 4.02 9.66
CA GLY A 30 8.91 2.79 8.86
C GLY A 30 7.54 2.30 8.38
N VAL A 31 6.47 3.06 8.60
CA VAL A 31 5.09 2.64 8.33
C VAL A 31 4.76 2.76 6.85
N ILE A 32 4.11 1.73 6.32
CA ILE A 32 3.43 1.76 5.03
C ILE A 32 1.91 1.81 5.24
N LYS A 33 1.25 2.65 4.45
CA LYS A 33 -0.22 2.79 4.44
C LYS A 33 -0.71 3.14 3.03
N PRO A 34 -2.01 3.05 2.72
CA PRO A 34 -2.52 3.55 1.47
C PRO A 34 -2.29 5.07 1.34
N GLN A 35 -1.98 5.56 0.14
CA GLN A 35 -1.78 6.99 -0.11
C GLN A 35 -3.07 7.80 0.09
N SER A 36 -4.23 7.19 -0.17
CA SER A 36 -5.54 7.83 -0.04
C SER A 36 -6.58 6.85 0.52
N ARG A 37 -7.75 7.37 0.91
CA ARG A 37 -8.90 6.54 1.32
C ARG A 37 -9.53 5.78 0.15
N LEU A 38 -9.26 6.17 -1.11
CA LEU A 38 -9.78 5.48 -2.30
C LEU A 38 -8.97 4.22 -2.63
N ASN A 39 -7.67 4.24 -2.38
CA ASN A 39 -6.78 3.11 -2.68
C ASN A 39 -7.24 1.79 -2.01
N PRO A 40 -7.57 1.72 -0.71
CA PRO A 40 -8.04 0.48 -0.10
C PRO A 40 -9.41 0.05 -0.64
N LEU A 41 -10.27 0.99 -1.06
CA LEU A 41 -11.56 0.66 -1.68
C LEU A 41 -11.36 0.05 -3.07
N ALA A 42 -10.49 0.65 -3.89
CA ALA A 42 -10.16 0.15 -5.22
C ALA A 42 -9.47 -1.23 -5.17
N ILE A 43 -8.52 -1.42 -4.26
CA ILE A 43 -7.86 -2.73 -4.06
C ILE A 43 -8.89 -3.80 -3.68
N ARG A 44 -9.79 -3.51 -2.73
CA ARG A 44 -10.86 -4.44 -2.34
C ARG A 44 -11.79 -4.76 -3.50
N GLU A 45 -12.11 -3.78 -4.33
CA GLU A 45 -12.98 -4.00 -5.48
C GLU A 45 -12.33 -4.92 -6.51
N VAL A 46 -11.07 -4.65 -6.90
CA VAL A 46 -10.34 -5.46 -7.89
C VAL A 46 -10.09 -6.89 -7.39
N LEU A 47 -9.81 -7.07 -6.10
CA LEU A 47 -9.56 -8.40 -5.53
C LEU A 47 -10.82 -9.23 -5.30
N LYS A 48 -12.04 -8.65 -5.34
CA LYS A 48 -13.28 -9.45 -5.32
C LYS A 48 -13.45 -10.28 -6.58
N ASP A 49 -12.86 -9.84 -7.69
CA ASP A 49 -12.95 -10.48 -9.00
C ASP A 49 -11.83 -11.51 -9.24
N MET A 50 -11.01 -11.81 -8.22
CA MET A 50 -9.95 -12.82 -8.26
C MET A 50 -10.34 -14.13 -7.58
#